data_AF-K9TPW4-F1
#
_entry.id   AF-K9TPW4-F1
#
_cell.length_a   1.000
_cell.length_b   1.000
_cell.length_c   1.000
_cell.angle_alpha   90.00
_cell.angle_beta   90.00
_cell.angle_gamma   90.00
#
_symmetry.space_group_name_H-M   'P 1'
#
loop_
_entity.id
_entity.type
_entity.pdbx_description
1 polymer ?
#
loop_
_entity_poly.entity_id
_entity_poly.type
_entity_poly.pdbx_seq_one_letter_code
_entity_poly.pdbx_strand_id
1 'polypeptide(L)'
;MWRSLKLGSIAVVSLGLIALTACGTTEPETNVLEPETETPTEKAATPMATTPDGHPTQGGQVIEMGPYHLELLALPEPGGVHLDFYLQTGDTHEAIPGATVTAQVETPTGEQRTLELLYDEPGEHYAAFLPAEVSGEYKVVVLTDIQGEKVNGRFTFNRE
;
A
#
# COMPACT_ATOMS: atom_id res chain seq x y z
N MET A 1 -27.63 16.10 -39.65
CA MET A 1 -27.93 14.68 -39.98
C MET A 1 -26.60 13.93 -40.00
N TRP A 2 -26.27 13.13 -38.98
CA TRP A 2 -25.21 12.13 -39.08
C TRP A 2 -25.62 10.88 -38.29
N ARG A 3 -25.26 9.73 -38.88
CA ARG A 3 -25.90 8.43 -38.79
C ARG A 3 -25.51 7.64 -37.55
N SER A 4 -26.48 6.88 -37.04
CA SER A 4 -26.38 5.92 -35.94
C SER A 4 -25.34 4.82 -36.20
N LEU A 5 -24.47 4.58 -35.22
CA LEU A 5 -23.58 3.41 -35.19
C LEU A 5 -24.25 2.32 -34.33
N LYS A 6 -24.53 1.17 -34.95
CA LYS A 6 -25.17 0.01 -34.29
C LYS A 6 -24.13 -0.71 -33.43
N LEU A 7 -24.30 -0.70 -32.11
CA LEU A 7 -23.56 -1.58 -31.21
C LEU A 7 -24.18 -2.97 -31.26
N GLY A 8 -23.39 -3.97 -31.67
CA GLY A 8 -23.76 -5.38 -31.64
C GLY A 8 -23.49 -5.97 -30.26
N SER A 9 -24.52 -6.57 -29.67
CA SER A 9 -24.45 -7.31 -28.40
C SER A 9 -23.75 -8.65 -28.59
N ILE A 10 -22.78 -8.97 -27.72
CA ILE A 10 -22.33 -10.34 -27.51
C ILE A 10 -22.45 -10.62 -26.01
N ALA A 11 -23.43 -11.45 -25.67
CA ALA A 11 -23.60 -12.06 -24.37
C ALA A 11 -22.57 -13.19 -24.22
N VAL A 12 -21.71 -13.12 -23.21
CA VAL A 12 -20.88 -14.26 -22.81
C VAL A 12 -21.43 -14.81 -21.50
N VAL A 13 -21.89 -16.04 -21.62
CA VAL A 13 -22.51 -16.89 -20.61
C VAL A 13 -21.50 -17.22 -19.51
N SER A 14 -21.81 -16.81 -18.29
CA SER A 14 -21.15 -17.17 -17.05
C SER A 14 -21.70 -18.48 -16.51
N LEU A 15 -20.91 -19.56 -16.53
CA LEU A 15 -21.09 -20.73 -15.66
C LEU A 15 -19.72 -21.34 -15.32
N GLY A 16 -19.40 -21.36 -14.03
CA GLY A 16 -18.20 -22.03 -13.52
C GLY A 16 -17.92 -21.70 -12.06
N LEU A 17 -18.86 -21.98 -11.16
CA LEU A 17 -18.54 -22.14 -9.74
C LEU A 17 -18.00 -23.56 -9.53
N ILE A 18 -16.76 -23.66 -9.07
CA ILE A 18 -16.21 -24.88 -8.46
C ILE A 18 -15.68 -24.45 -7.09
N ALA A 19 -16.45 -24.72 -6.05
CA ALA A 19 -16.01 -24.60 -4.66
C ALA A 19 -15.57 -25.99 -4.19
N LEU A 20 -14.28 -26.15 -3.90
CA LEU A 20 -13.75 -27.33 -3.22
C LEU A 20 -12.84 -26.92 -2.06
N THR A 21 -13.26 -27.35 -0.85
CA THR A 21 -12.47 -28.01 0.22
C THR A 21 -11.24 -27.26 0.78
N ALA A 22 -10.96 -27.17 2.08
CA ALA A 22 -11.35 -27.94 3.26
C ALA A 22 -11.03 -27.12 4.52
N CYS A 23 -11.90 -27.14 5.54
CA CYS A 23 -11.54 -26.72 6.89
C CYS A 23 -10.84 -27.88 7.60
N GLY A 24 -9.52 -27.78 7.79
CA GLY A 24 -8.81 -28.52 8.81
C GLY A 24 -8.72 -27.67 10.07
N THR A 25 -9.52 -27.98 11.09
CA THR A 25 -9.33 -27.47 12.45
C THR A 25 -8.28 -28.32 13.13
N THR A 26 -7.15 -27.70 13.47
CA THR A 26 -6.19 -28.24 14.42
C THR A 26 -6.03 -27.20 15.51
N GLU A 27 -6.63 -27.47 16.67
CA GLU A 27 -6.28 -26.81 17.93
C GLU A 27 -4.90 -27.30 18.37
N PRO A 28 -4.06 -26.40 18.88
CA PRO A 28 -3.23 -26.75 20.01
C PRO A 28 -3.45 -25.79 21.18
N GLU A 29 -3.94 -26.39 22.26
CA GLU A 29 -3.43 -26.27 23.63
C GLU A 29 -3.06 -24.87 24.15
N THR A 30 -3.95 -24.35 24.99
CA THR A 30 -3.70 -23.29 25.97
C THR A 30 -2.50 -23.66 26.85
N ASN A 31 -1.33 -23.09 26.56
CA ASN A 31 -0.23 -23.07 27.50
C ASN A 31 -0.40 -21.86 28.43
N VAL A 32 -0.66 -22.16 29.70
CA VAL A 32 -0.70 -21.19 30.79
C VAL A 32 0.73 -20.72 31.04
N LEU A 33 0.99 -19.43 30.86
CA LEU A 33 2.21 -18.79 31.35
C LEU A 33 1.82 -17.72 32.37
N GLU A 34 2.30 -17.93 33.60
CA GLU A 34 2.32 -16.95 34.69
C GLU A 34 3.19 -15.73 34.32
N PRO A 35 2.94 -14.55 34.93
CA PRO A 35 3.49 -13.30 34.48
C PRO A 35 4.91 -13.09 35.02
N GLU A 36 5.89 -12.95 34.13
CA GLU A 36 7.20 -12.41 34.46
C GLU A 36 7.29 -10.93 34.08
N THR A 37 7.35 -10.13 35.14
CA THR A 37 8.03 -8.84 35.35
C THR A 37 8.66 -8.12 34.15
N GLU A 38 8.24 -6.86 34.02
CA GLU A 38 8.68 -5.81 33.10
C GLU A 38 10.20 -5.57 33.09
N THR A 39 10.77 -5.43 31.89
CA THR A 39 12.06 -4.79 31.62
C THR A 39 11.96 -4.20 30.19
N PRO A 40 12.59 -3.04 29.87
CA PRO A 40 12.13 -2.15 28.80
C PRO A 40 12.32 -2.74 27.41
N THR A 41 11.27 -2.67 26.60
CA THR A 41 11.29 -2.98 25.17
C THR A 41 12.17 -1.98 24.41
N GLU A 42 13.39 -2.39 24.11
CA GLU A 42 14.12 -1.92 22.95
C GLU A 42 13.28 -2.22 21.71
N LYS A 43 12.92 -1.17 20.96
CA LYS A 43 12.06 -1.22 19.77
C LYS A 43 12.65 -2.23 18.77
N ALA A 44 12.08 -3.42 18.71
CA ALA A 44 12.46 -4.45 17.76
C ALA A 44 12.28 -3.89 16.34
N ALA A 45 13.38 -3.82 15.58
CA ALA A 45 13.32 -3.52 14.17
C ALA A 45 12.50 -4.65 13.49
N THR A 46 11.43 -4.27 12.81
CA THR A 46 10.69 -5.18 11.94
C THR A 46 11.64 -5.73 10.88
N PRO A 47 11.66 -7.05 10.63
CA PRO A 47 12.51 -7.61 9.59
C PRO A 47 12.11 -7.04 8.23
N MET A 48 13.04 -6.38 7.55
CA MET A 48 12.86 -5.91 6.19
C MET A 48 12.59 -7.12 5.29
N ALA A 49 11.47 -7.10 4.57
CA ALA A 49 11.21 -8.09 3.52
C ALA A 49 12.13 -7.80 2.32
N THR A 50 12.32 -8.77 1.43
CA THR A 50 13.10 -8.59 0.20
C THR A 50 12.23 -8.78 -1.02
N THR A 51 12.42 -7.97 -2.05
CA THR A 51 11.81 -8.18 -3.38
C THR A 51 12.31 -9.49 -4.00
N PRO A 52 11.63 -10.04 -5.04
CA PRO A 52 12.09 -11.23 -5.75
C PRO A 52 13.51 -11.12 -6.31
N ASP A 53 13.95 -9.89 -6.60
CA ASP A 53 15.29 -9.57 -7.11
C ASP A 53 16.32 -9.34 -5.99
N GLY A 54 15.93 -9.56 -4.73
CA GLY A 54 16.83 -9.59 -3.57
C GLY A 54 17.09 -8.24 -2.91
N HIS A 55 16.38 -7.18 -3.32
CA HIS A 55 16.52 -5.85 -2.72
C HIS A 55 15.66 -5.72 -1.46
N PRO A 56 16.14 -5.04 -0.41
CA PRO A 56 15.35 -4.82 0.80
C PRO A 56 14.16 -3.91 0.51
N THR A 57 13.03 -4.22 1.12
CA THR A 57 11.84 -3.38 1.16
C THR A 57 11.64 -2.83 2.56
N GLN A 58 10.84 -1.78 2.66
CA GLN A 58 10.46 -1.12 3.92
C GLN A 58 9.33 -1.87 4.64
N GLY A 59 8.88 -2.99 4.08
CA GLY A 59 7.77 -3.80 4.59
C GLY A 59 6.39 -3.31 4.13
N GLY A 60 6.35 -2.41 3.15
CA GLY A 60 5.16 -1.88 2.51
C GLY A 60 4.71 -2.69 1.29
N GLN A 61 3.73 -2.15 0.57
CA GLN A 61 3.26 -2.70 -0.70
C GLN A 61 4.12 -2.15 -1.84
N VAL A 62 4.67 -3.06 -2.64
CA VAL A 62 5.58 -2.73 -3.75
C VAL A 62 4.89 -2.85 -5.10
N ILE A 63 5.18 -1.90 -5.99
CA ILE A 63 4.83 -1.91 -7.40
C ILE A 63 6.08 -1.58 -8.21
N GLU A 64 6.50 -2.49 -9.07
CA GLU A 64 7.55 -2.22 -10.08
C GLU A 64 6.90 -1.70 -11.37
N MET A 65 7.34 -0.54 -11.85
CA MET A 65 6.82 0.08 -13.06
C MET A 65 7.94 0.66 -13.93
N GLY A 66 8.32 -0.08 -14.97
CA GLY A 66 9.39 0.36 -15.86
C GLY A 66 10.71 0.49 -15.08
N PRO A 67 11.37 1.65 -15.08
CA PRO A 67 12.60 1.87 -14.33
C PRO A 67 12.38 2.31 -12.87
N TYR A 68 11.15 2.19 -12.35
CA TYR A 68 10.79 2.71 -11.03
C TYR A 68 10.28 1.63 -10.08
N HIS A 69 10.75 1.72 -8.84
CA HIS A 69 10.24 0.99 -7.68
C HIS A 69 9.37 1.94 -6.86
N LEU A 70 8.11 1.55 -6.62
CA LEU A 70 7.16 2.30 -5.81
C LEU A 70 6.77 1.45 -4.60
N GLU A 71 7.06 1.90 -3.39
CA GLU A 71 6.65 1.22 -2.16
C GLU A 71 5.83 2.16 -1.27
N LEU A 72 4.62 1.72 -0.88
CA LEU A 72 3.80 2.43 0.09
C LEU A 72 3.76 1.66 1.40
N LEU A 73 4.23 2.30 2.47
CA LEU A 73 4.12 1.83 3.84
C LEU A 73 3.12 2.72 4.59
N ALA A 74 2.05 2.11 5.09
CA ALA A 74 1.03 2.79 5.88
C ALA A 74 1.21 2.41 7.36
N LEU A 75 1.65 3.37 8.18
CA LEU A 75 1.95 3.18 9.60
C LEU A 75 0.84 3.78 10.47
N PRO A 76 0.10 2.97 11.23
CA PRO A 76 -0.87 3.49 12.19
C PRO A 76 -0.18 4.34 13.26
N GLU A 77 -0.75 5.50 13.56
CA GLU A 77 -0.29 6.37 14.65
C GLU A 77 -1.47 7.09 15.33
N PRO A 78 -1.30 7.68 16.53
CA PRO A 78 -2.40 8.36 17.21
C PRO A 78 -3.08 9.41 16.33
N GLY A 79 -4.39 9.20 16.07
CA GLY A 79 -5.22 10.12 15.28
C GLY A 79 -5.21 9.88 13.77
N GLY A 80 -4.47 8.90 13.26
CA GLY A 80 -4.38 8.71 11.81
C GLY A 80 -3.43 7.61 11.35
N VAL A 81 -2.93 7.81 10.14
CA VAL A 81 -1.98 6.91 9.48
C VAL A 81 -0.90 7.77 8.85
N HIS A 82 0.35 7.49 9.16
CA HIS A 82 1.50 8.05 8.46
C HIS A 82 1.73 7.25 7.18
N LEU A 83 1.76 7.94 6.04
CA LEU A 83 1.98 7.35 4.74
C LEU A 83 3.41 7.65 4.31
N ASP A 84 4.25 6.62 4.27
CA ASP A 84 5.61 6.70 3.76
C ASP A 84 5.61 6.09 2.35
N PHE A 85 5.96 6.91 1.36
CA PHE A 85 6.02 6.51 -0.04
C PHE A 85 7.47 6.58 -0.55
N TYR A 86 8.06 5.42 -0.76
CA TYR A 86 9.41 5.27 -1.30
C TYR A 86 9.31 5.25 -2.82
N LEU A 87 9.82 6.31 -3.43
CA LEU A 87 9.99 6.42 -4.88
C LEU A 87 11.47 6.22 -5.18
N GLN A 88 11.78 5.11 -5.85
CA GLN A 88 13.15 4.67 -6.06
C GLN A 88 13.40 4.22 -7.51
N THR A 89 14.68 4.11 -7.88
CA THR A 89 15.08 3.41 -9.10
C THR A 89 14.74 1.92 -8.98
N GLY A 90 14.23 1.32 -10.05
CA GLY A 90 13.84 -0.10 -10.04
C GLY A 90 15.01 -1.07 -9.96
N ASP A 91 16.21 -0.65 -10.40
CA ASP A 91 17.40 -1.49 -10.39
C ASP A 91 18.18 -1.38 -9.07
N THR A 92 18.59 -0.18 -8.67
CA THR A 92 19.45 0.01 -7.49
C THR A 92 18.68 0.33 -6.22
N HIS A 93 17.36 0.58 -6.30
CA HIS A 93 16.54 1.05 -5.18
C HIS A 93 17.07 2.36 -4.57
N GLU A 94 17.69 3.20 -5.39
CA GLU A 94 18.15 4.54 -5.00
C GLU A 94 16.96 5.51 -4.97
N ALA A 95 16.85 6.31 -3.92
CA ALA A 95 15.76 7.27 -3.76
C ALA A 95 15.77 8.35 -4.86
N ILE A 96 14.58 8.72 -5.31
CA ILE A 96 14.37 9.75 -6.34
C ILE A 96 13.75 11.00 -5.69
N PRO A 97 14.57 11.99 -5.29
CA PRO A 97 14.07 13.26 -4.77
C PRO A 97 13.53 14.16 -5.88
N GLY A 98 12.82 15.23 -5.49
CA GLY A 98 12.41 16.31 -6.40
C GLY A 98 11.20 16.00 -7.30
N ALA A 99 10.50 14.89 -7.06
CA ALA A 99 9.21 14.61 -7.70
C ALA A 99 8.07 15.36 -7.02
N THR A 100 6.98 15.61 -7.75
CA THR A 100 5.70 16.01 -7.13
C THR A 100 4.89 14.75 -6.85
N VAL A 101 4.53 14.52 -5.59
CA VAL A 101 3.80 13.32 -5.16
C VAL A 101 2.49 13.70 -4.50
N THR A 102 1.39 13.10 -4.97
CA THR A 102 0.05 13.29 -4.41
C THR A 102 -0.62 11.94 -4.19
N ALA A 103 -1.14 11.70 -3.00
CA ALA A 103 -2.00 10.56 -2.73
C ALA A 103 -3.48 10.98 -2.79
N GLN A 104 -4.25 10.27 -3.61
CA GLN A 104 -5.71 10.30 -3.58
C GLN A 104 -6.19 9.08 -2.80
N VAL A 105 -6.83 9.32 -1.66
CA VAL A 105 -7.27 8.29 -0.73
C VAL A 105 -8.79 8.20 -0.75
N GLU A 106 -9.33 7.04 -1.06
CA GLU A 106 -10.73 6.67 -0.79
C GLU A 106 -10.78 5.94 0.55
N THR A 107 -11.53 6.49 1.49
CA THR A 107 -11.77 5.90 2.82
C THR A 107 -12.72 4.69 2.74
N PRO A 108 -12.83 3.88 3.81
CA PRO A 108 -13.76 2.75 3.85
C PRO A 108 -15.23 3.14 3.63
N THR A 109 -15.59 4.40 3.90
CA THR A 109 -16.94 4.94 3.70
C THR A 109 -17.15 5.55 2.30
N GLY A 110 -16.11 5.57 1.46
CA GLY A 110 -16.12 6.13 0.11
C GLY A 110 -15.82 7.64 0.05
N GLU A 111 -15.53 8.30 1.17
CA GLU A 111 -15.04 9.68 1.16
C GLU A 111 -13.66 9.75 0.48
N GLN A 112 -13.44 10.73 -0.39
CA GLN A 112 -12.17 10.97 -1.06
C GLN A 112 -11.38 12.10 -0.42
N ARG A 113 -10.07 11.91 -0.28
CA ARG A 113 -9.12 12.91 0.22
C ARG A 113 -7.92 13.00 -0.69
N THR A 114 -7.33 14.18 -0.76
CA THR A 114 -6.11 14.42 -1.52
C THR A 114 -5.05 14.94 -0.55
N LEU A 115 -3.90 14.28 -0.54
CA LEU A 115 -2.75 14.62 0.30
C LEU A 115 -1.55 14.89 -0.60
N GLU A 116 -0.88 16.02 -0.38
CA GLU A 116 0.46 16.24 -0.89
C GLU A 116 1.43 15.46 0.00
N LEU A 117 2.34 14.69 -0.60
CA LEU A 117 3.40 14.00 0.14
C LEU A 117 4.69 14.79 -0.07
N LEU A 118 5.33 15.16 1.03
CA LEU A 118 6.54 15.97 1.04
C LEU A 118 7.77 15.08 1.20
N TYR A 119 8.84 15.37 0.47
CA TYR A 119 10.08 14.61 0.58
C TYR A 119 10.76 14.87 1.93
N ASP A 120 11.02 13.80 2.67
CA ASP A 120 11.80 13.78 3.90
C ASP A 120 13.24 13.36 3.57
N GLU A 121 14.18 14.30 3.53
CA GLU A 121 15.57 14.01 3.16
C GLU A 121 16.26 12.98 4.08
N PRO A 122 16.09 13.03 5.42
CA PRO A 122 16.67 12.02 6.32
C PRO A 122 16.10 10.61 6.12
N GLY A 123 14.80 10.50 5.79
CA GLY A 123 14.12 9.23 5.56
C GLY A 123 14.17 8.73 4.11
N GLU A 124 14.62 9.58 3.17
CA GLU A 124 14.71 9.32 1.74
C GLU A 124 13.38 8.87 1.08
N HIS A 125 12.24 9.34 1.59
CA HIS A 125 10.91 9.02 1.10
C HIS A 125 9.98 10.23 1.10
N TYR A 126 8.81 10.11 0.49
CA TYR A 126 7.76 11.12 0.54
C TYR A 126 6.75 10.76 1.62
N ALA A 127 6.46 11.70 2.52
CA ALA A 127 5.62 11.46 3.68
C ALA A 127 4.38 12.36 3.70
N ALA A 128 3.26 11.82 4.18
CA ALA A 128 2.10 12.60 4.57
C ALA A 128 1.33 11.94 5.72
N PHE A 129 0.73 12.76 6.57
CA PHE A 129 -0.22 12.28 7.56
C PHE A 129 -1.64 12.29 7.00
N LEU A 130 -2.33 11.15 7.09
CA LEU A 130 -3.76 11.03 6.85
C LEU A 130 -4.50 11.01 8.20
N PRO A 131 -5.20 12.09 8.58
CA PRO A 131 -6.12 12.05 9.71
C PRO A 131 -7.20 11.01 9.43
N ALA A 132 -7.36 10.02 10.29
CA ALA A 132 -8.33 8.96 10.08
C ALA A 132 -8.75 8.38 11.42
N GLU A 133 -9.96 7.84 11.48
CA GLU A 133 -10.50 7.16 12.66
C GLU A 133 -11.27 5.89 12.28
N VAL A 134 -11.73 5.80 11.03
CA VAL A 134 -12.56 4.70 10.54
C VAL A 134 -11.68 3.49 10.24
N SER A 135 -11.96 2.36 10.88
CA SER A 135 -11.36 1.07 10.54
C SER A 135 -11.89 0.53 9.21
N GLY A 136 -11.09 -0.26 8.52
CA GLY A 136 -11.41 -0.89 7.23
C GLY A 136 -10.39 -0.58 6.14
N GLU A 137 -10.74 -0.95 4.91
CA GLU A 137 -9.87 -0.81 3.74
C GLU A 137 -9.89 0.63 3.20
N TYR A 138 -8.71 1.21 3.06
CA TYR A 138 -8.45 2.45 2.35
C TYR A 138 -7.85 2.11 0.99
N LYS A 139 -8.30 2.79 -0.07
CA LYS A 139 -7.70 2.67 -1.41
C LYS A 139 -6.91 3.93 -1.72
N VAL A 140 -5.71 3.77 -2.22
CA VAL A 140 -4.79 4.88 -2.47
C VAL A 140 -4.35 4.86 -3.93
N VAL A 141 -4.48 5.99 -4.61
CA VAL A 141 -3.83 6.24 -5.89
C VAL A 141 -2.74 7.27 -5.66
N VAL A 142 -1.48 6.86 -5.77
CA VAL A 142 -0.35 7.78 -5.71
C VAL A 142 -0.06 8.26 -7.12
N LEU A 143 -0.11 9.58 -7.32
CA LEU A 143 0.25 10.25 -8.54
C LEU A 143 1.64 10.85 -8.39
N THR A 144 2.56 10.48 -9.28
CA THR A 144 3.93 10.99 -9.28
C THR A 144 4.20 11.75 -10.57
N ASP A 145 4.85 12.90 -10.44
CA ASP A 145 5.48 13.62 -11.54
C ASP A 145 6.99 13.72 -11.29
N ILE A 146 7.76 13.01 -12.10
CA ILE A 146 9.22 13.01 -12.08
C ILE A 146 9.69 13.85 -13.27
N GLN A 147 9.85 15.16 -13.06
CA GLN A 147 10.34 16.09 -14.09
C GLN A 147 9.53 16.03 -15.42
N GLY A 148 8.22 15.84 -15.33
CA GLY A 148 7.28 15.72 -16.45
C GLY A 148 6.89 14.28 -16.79
N GLU A 149 7.60 13.27 -16.28
CA GLU A 149 7.22 11.87 -16.43
C GLU A 149 6.19 11.46 -15.37
N LYS A 150 5.09 10.81 -15.80
CA LYS A 150 4.01 10.40 -14.90
C LYS A 150 4.13 8.92 -14.56
N VAL A 151 4.22 8.62 -13.27
CA VAL A 151 4.34 7.25 -12.74
C VAL A 151 3.36 7.09 -11.59
N ASN A 152 2.31 6.30 -11.77
CA ASN A 152 1.21 6.24 -10.80
C ASN A 152 1.07 4.84 -10.21
N GLY A 153 0.97 4.77 -8.88
CA GLY A 153 0.73 3.53 -8.13
C GLY A 153 -0.70 3.43 -7.63
N ARG A 154 -1.23 2.20 -7.53
CA ARG A 154 -2.50 1.92 -6.84
C ARG A 154 -2.24 0.93 -5.72
N PHE A 155 -2.55 1.35 -4.50
CA PHE A 155 -2.31 0.58 -3.28
C PHE A 155 -3.63 0.47 -2.50
N THR A 156 -3.65 -0.43 -1.52
CA THR A 156 -4.67 -0.44 -0.49
C THR A 156 -4.00 -0.54 0.88
N PHE A 157 -4.69 -0.27 1.97
CA PHE A 157 -4.24 -0.72 3.29
C PHE A 157 -5.44 -0.86 4.20
N ASN A 158 -5.35 -1.75 5.19
CA ASN A 158 -6.36 -1.85 6.23
C ASN A 158 -5.90 -1.05 7.45
N ARG A 159 -6.85 -0.33 8.04
CA ARG A 159 -6.72 0.20 9.38
C ARG A 159 -7.60 -0.61 10.31
N GLU A 160 -7.03 -1.05 11.42
CA GLU A 160 -7.74 -1.73 12.51
C GLU A 160 -8.23 -0.73 13.57
#